data_AF-A0AA43FJL5-F1
#
_entry.id   AF-A0AA43FJL5-F1
#
_cell.length_a   1.000
_cell.length_b   1.000
_cell.length_c   1.000
_cell.angle_alpha   90.00
_cell.angle_beta   90.00
_cell.angle_gamma   90.00
#
_symmetry.space_group_name_H-M   'P 1'
#
loop_
_entity.id
_entity.type
_entity.pdbx_description
1 polymer ?
#
loop_
_entity_poly.entity_id
_entity_poly.type
_entity_poly.pdbx_seq_one_letter_code
_entity_poly.pdbx_strand_id
1 'polypeptide(L)'
;MNLSRYIVRAALMCAPLVVIVMGVAMVLGGCEKNYKEPPVYSVGFNFHLVDMDGDSAEARNRIETMIAVARDVYKKVNFEIGSIEVHVYTGADAQRLTNQDLERDENNNGWPDDMEELLTWSSNTPNLNMDIFLVKSISYAGEMGILGIAGGIPGPVQKGTPNSGVILNTFGGLYSMSGSDLNLQGFTLAHEADHYLGLYHTTERDGTEFDFLDDTPQCPSWQYDRNNDGLVSPIECIQLDGQYLMFWAAGPIIQDKSSSKQAEVKRRHPMSIPK
;
A
#
# COMPACT_ATOMS: atom_id res chain seq x y z
N MET A 1 -38.01 11.81 32.86
CA MET A 1 -37.44 12.38 31.62
C MET A 1 -35.99 11.97 31.53
N ASN A 2 -35.65 11.29 30.43
CA ASN A 2 -34.39 10.62 30.13
C ASN A 2 -33.26 11.60 29.81
N LEU A 3 -32.05 11.28 30.27
CA LEU A 3 -30.80 11.56 29.54
C LEU A 3 -29.95 10.28 29.60
N SER A 4 -29.90 9.59 28.46
CA SER A 4 -29.21 8.31 28.27
C SER A 4 -27.89 8.53 27.55
N ARG A 5 -26.81 8.06 28.19
CA ARG A 5 -25.68 7.27 27.67
C ARG A 5 -25.17 7.57 26.25
N TYR A 6 -23.85 7.79 26.12
CA TYR A 6 -22.93 6.81 25.53
C TYR A 6 -21.48 7.21 25.86
N ILE A 7 -20.83 6.34 26.63
CA ILE A 7 -19.40 6.35 26.95
C ILE A 7 -18.70 5.64 25.79
N VAL A 8 -17.85 6.34 25.05
CA VAL A 8 -16.88 5.70 24.13
C VAL A 8 -15.79 5.07 25.00
N ARG A 9 -15.53 3.78 24.75
CA ARG A 9 -14.53 2.94 25.42
C ARG A 9 -13.14 3.57 25.30
N ALA A 10 -12.72 4.33 26.31
CA ALA A 10 -11.31 4.44 26.65
C ALA A 10 -10.90 3.16 27.38
N ALA A 11 -9.72 2.64 27.02
CA ALA A 11 -9.05 1.49 27.59
C ALA A 11 -9.48 1.15 29.04
N LEU A 12 -10.10 -0.01 29.24
CA LEU A 12 -10.05 -0.66 30.55
C LEU A 12 -8.60 -1.07 30.77
N MET A 13 -7.80 -0.14 31.30
CA MET A 13 -6.55 -0.45 31.95
C MET A 13 -6.88 -1.36 33.13
N CYS A 14 -6.32 -2.57 33.13
CA CYS A 14 -6.35 -3.50 34.25
C CYS A 14 -5.58 -2.87 35.42
N ALA A 15 -6.25 -2.03 36.20
CA ALA A 15 -5.74 -1.65 37.51
C ALA A 15 -5.97 -2.83 38.48
N PRO A 16 -4.98 -3.23 39.29
CA PRO A 16 -5.17 -4.28 40.28
C PRO A 16 -6.26 -3.85 41.28
N LEU A 17 -7.21 -4.73 41.54
CA LEU A 17 -8.24 -4.50 42.54
C LEU A 17 -7.62 -4.73 43.93
N VAL A 18 -7.43 -3.66 44.70
CA VAL A 18 -7.01 -3.76 46.10
C VAL A 18 -8.26 -3.89 46.96
N VAL A 19 -8.38 -5.02 47.66
CA VAL A 19 -9.48 -5.27 48.60
C VAL A 19 -8.90 -5.31 50.01
N ILE A 20 -9.48 -4.51 50.92
CA ILE A 20 -9.09 -4.48 52.34
C ILE A 20 -10.09 -5.34 53.11
N VAL A 21 -9.61 -6.45 53.69
CA VAL A 21 -10.40 -7.30 54.59
C VAL A 21 -9.72 -7.28 55.95
N MET A 22 -10.45 -6.87 57.00
CA MET A 22 -9.96 -6.81 58.38
C MET A 22 -8.62 -6.06 58.55
N GLY A 23 -8.43 -4.96 57.84
CA GLY A 23 -7.24 -4.10 57.98
C GLY A 23 -5.98 -4.60 57.25
N VAL A 24 -6.06 -5.69 56.49
CA VAL A 24 -4.97 -6.18 55.64
C VAL A 24 -5.32 -5.90 54.17
N ALA A 25 -4.43 -5.22 53.46
CA ALA A 25 -4.56 -5.01 52.02
C ALA A 25 -4.14 -6.28 51.28
N MET A 26 -5.07 -6.92 50.56
CA MET A 26 -4.78 -7.99 49.62
C MET A 26 -4.82 -7.45 48.19
N VAL A 27 -3.74 -7.65 47.45
CA VAL A 27 -3.68 -7.42 46.00
C VAL A 27 -4.13 -8.71 45.33
N LEU A 28 -5.32 -8.71 44.73
CA LEU A 28 -5.76 -9.82 43.90
C LEU A 28 -5.03 -9.71 42.55
N GLY A 29 -4.34 -10.78 42.15
CA GLY A 29 -3.46 -10.83 40.98
C GLY A 29 -4.14 -10.27 39.72
N GLY A 30 -3.47 -9.32 39.08
CA GLY A 30 -3.87 -8.78 37.79
C GLY A 30 -3.79 -9.85 36.70
N CYS A 31 -4.65 -9.74 35.69
CA CYS A 31 -4.59 -10.56 34.51
C CYS A 31 -3.35 -10.14 33.71
N GLU A 32 -2.20 -10.79 33.93
CA GLU A 32 -1.08 -10.75 32.99
C GLU A 32 -1.54 -11.43 31.70
N LYS A 33 -2.17 -10.64 30.81
CA LYS A 33 -2.14 -11.01 29.41
C LYS A 33 -0.67 -10.92 29.01
N ASN A 34 -0.04 -12.08 28.82
CA ASN A 34 1.18 -12.20 28.02
C ASN A 34 0.86 -11.65 26.61
N TYR A 35 0.89 -10.33 26.46
CA TYR A 35 0.83 -9.67 25.17
C TYR A 35 2.18 -9.97 24.51
N LYS A 36 2.23 -11.08 23.77
CA LYS A 36 3.34 -11.32 22.87
C LYS A 36 3.22 -10.28 21.78
N GLU A 37 4.25 -9.46 21.60
CA GLU A 37 4.33 -8.53 20.48
C GLU A 37 3.96 -9.26 19.18
N PRO A 38 3.16 -8.64 18.29
CA PRO A 38 2.79 -9.29 17.04
C PRO A 38 4.07 -9.68 16.29
N PRO A 39 4.16 -10.92 15.76
CA PRO A 39 5.31 -11.32 14.95
C PRO A 39 5.53 -10.34 13.79
N VAL A 40 6.80 -10.02 13.54
CA VAL A 40 7.20 -9.18 12.42
C VAL A 40 7.15 -10.04 11.16
N TYR A 41 6.56 -9.50 10.10
CA TYR A 41 6.56 -10.13 8.77
C TYR A 41 7.31 -9.24 7.79
N SER A 42 7.79 -9.84 6.71
CA SER A 42 8.44 -9.11 5.64
C SER A 42 8.13 -9.65 4.26
N VAL A 43 8.25 -8.77 3.28
CA VAL A 43 8.23 -9.10 1.86
C VAL A 43 9.47 -8.48 1.21
N GLY A 44 10.21 -9.25 0.42
CA GLY A 44 11.32 -8.71 -0.37
C GLY A 44 10.80 -8.08 -1.67
N PHE A 45 11.59 -7.21 -2.29
CA PHE A 45 11.26 -6.52 -3.55
C PHE A 45 12.33 -6.76 -4.63
N ASN A 46 11.89 -7.05 -5.85
CA ASN A 46 12.70 -6.94 -7.06
C ASN A 46 12.29 -5.66 -7.78
N PHE A 47 13.16 -4.67 -7.87
CA PHE A 47 12.92 -3.48 -8.68
C PHE A 47 13.38 -3.74 -10.11
N HIS A 48 12.47 -3.58 -11.08
CA HIS A 48 12.72 -3.74 -12.51
C HIS A 48 12.69 -2.36 -13.16
N LEU A 49 13.85 -1.84 -13.55
CA LEU A 49 13.98 -0.56 -14.24
C LEU A 49 13.82 -0.80 -15.74
N VAL A 50 12.67 -0.42 -16.29
CA VAL A 50 12.31 -0.68 -17.69
C VAL A 50 12.70 0.53 -18.54
N ASP A 51 13.77 0.39 -19.34
CA ASP A 51 14.35 1.45 -20.18
C ASP A 51 14.54 2.79 -19.45
N MET A 52 14.90 2.76 -18.16
CA MET A 52 15.07 3.97 -17.35
C MET A 52 16.39 3.99 -16.61
N ASP A 53 17.05 5.15 -16.67
CA ASP A 53 18.16 5.65 -15.84
C ASP A 53 19.36 4.73 -15.54
N GLY A 54 19.35 3.49 -16.02
CA GLY A 54 20.34 2.45 -15.78
C GLY A 54 20.48 2.04 -14.30
N ASP A 55 21.41 1.12 -14.05
CA ASP A 55 21.79 0.70 -12.70
C ASP A 55 22.90 1.61 -12.15
N SER A 56 22.64 2.91 -12.05
CA SER A 56 23.62 3.85 -11.51
C SER A 56 23.51 3.98 -9.99
N ALA A 57 24.58 4.49 -9.36
CA ALA A 57 24.53 4.86 -7.94
C ALA A 57 23.44 5.90 -7.63
N GLU A 58 23.17 6.81 -8.57
CA GLU A 58 22.10 7.81 -8.39
C GLU A 58 20.72 7.17 -8.43
N ALA A 59 20.47 6.26 -9.40
CA ALA A 59 19.19 5.56 -9.50
C ALA A 59 18.93 4.74 -8.23
N ARG A 60 19.95 4.03 -7.73
CA ARG A 60 19.88 3.29 -6.47
C ARG A 60 19.58 4.18 -5.27
N ASN A 61 20.20 5.36 -5.16
CA ASN A 61 19.93 6.30 -4.06
C ASN A 61 18.48 6.81 -4.09
N ARG A 62 17.93 7.03 -5.28
CA ARG A 62 16.53 7.46 -5.46
C ARG A 62 15.54 6.35 -5.10
N ILE A 63 15.82 5.12 -5.53
CA ILE A 63 15.05 3.93 -5.11
C ILE A 63 15.12 3.76 -3.58
N GLU A 64 16.30 3.93 -2.97
CA GLU A 64 16.45 3.85 -1.51
C GLU A 64 15.63 4.93 -0.80
N THR A 65 15.45 6.11 -1.40
CA THR A 65 14.60 7.18 -0.86
C THR A 65 13.13 6.76 -0.85
N MET A 66 12.64 6.17 -1.96
CA MET A 66 11.28 5.61 -2.03
C MET A 66 11.08 4.49 -0.99
N ILE A 67 12.05 3.58 -0.89
CA ILE A 67 12.04 2.46 0.07
C ILE A 67 12.03 2.98 1.51
N ALA A 68 12.78 4.03 1.83
CA ALA A 68 12.81 4.60 3.18
C ALA A 68 11.42 5.06 3.63
N VAL A 69 10.67 5.72 2.75
CA VAL A 69 9.28 6.10 3.03
C VAL A 69 8.39 4.87 3.21
N ALA A 70 8.47 3.89 2.32
CA ALA A 70 7.68 2.66 2.44
C ALA A 70 7.99 1.88 3.74
N ARG A 71 9.27 1.81 4.15
CA ARG A 71 9.69 1.24 5.45
C ARG A 71 9.09 2.00 6.62
N ASP A 72 9.02 3.33 6.54
CA ASP A 72 8.44 4.18 7.57
C ASP A 72 6.93 3.96 7.75
N VAL A 73 6.23 3.62 6.68
CA VAL A 73 4.82 3.20 6.74
C VAL A 73 4.69 1.80 7.35
N TYR A 74 5.44 0.82 6.82
CA TYR A 74 5.31 -0.58 7.21
C TYR A 74 5.73 -0.85 8.67
N LYS A 75 6.75 -0.16 9.18
CA LYS A 75 7.21 -0.35 10.57
C LYS A 75 6.12 -0.05 11.60
N LYS A 76 5.12 0.77 11.26
CA LYS A 76 4.00 1.12 12.16
C LYS A 76 3.07 -0.05 12.45
N VAL A 77 3.10 -1.08 11.60
CA VAL A 77 2.24 -2.26 11.71
C VAL A 77 3.03 -3.56 11.83
N ASN A 78 4.28 -3.48 12.32
CA ASN A 78 5.22 -4.61 12.45
C ASN A 78 5.39 -5.39 11.13
N PHE A 79 5.48 -4.65 10.03
CA PHE A 79 5.80 -5.19 8.72
C PHE A 79 7.10 -4.55 8.22
N GLU A 80 7.89 -5.28 7.47
CA GLU A 80 9.21 -4.84 7.00
C GLU A 80 9.39 -5.11 5.51
N ILE A 81 10.24 -4.31 4.87
CA ILE A 81 10.77 -4.64 3.54
C ILE A 81 12.01 -5.52 3.75
N GLY A 82 11.99 -6.70 3.12
CA GLY A 82 13.02 -7.74 3.20
C GLY A 82 14.18 -7.49 2.25
N SER A 83 14.58 -8.54 1.51
CA SER A 83 15.60 -8.45 0.46
C SER A 83 15.20 -7.47 -0.62
N ILE A 84 16.19 -6.77 -1.19
CA ILE A 84 15.99 -5.83 -2.29
C ILE A 84 16.98 -6.18 -3.38
N GLU A 85 16.47 -6.41 -4.58
CA GLU A 85 17.25 -6.65 -5.79
C GLU A 85 16.85 -5.63 -6.86
N VAL A 86 17.79 -5.23 -7.72
CA VAL A 86 17.56 -4.26 -8.79
C VAL A 86 17.98 -4.91 -10.11
N HIS A 87 17.08 -4.86 -11.08
CA HIS A 87 17.19 -5.47 -12.40
C HIS A 87 16.95 -4.39 -13.46
N VAL A 88 17.77 -4.33 -14.50
CA VAL A 88 17.67 -3.30 -15.54
C VAL A 88 17.41 -3.94 -16.89
N TYR A 89 16.42 -3.40 -17.59
CA TYR A 89 16.01 -3.84 -18.91
C TYR A 89 16.24 -2.72 -19.92
N THR A 90 16.84 -3.08 -21.06
CA THR A 90 17.08 -2.18 -22.20
C THR A 90 16.73 -2.88 -23.50
N GLY A 91 16.71 -2.15 -24.61
CA GLY A 91 16.36 -2.68 -25.93
C GLY A 91 14.94 -2.33 -26.36
N ALA A 92 14.53 -2.83 -27.52
CA ALA A 92 13.30 -2.41 -28.18
C ALA A 92 12.04 -2.68 -27.35
N ASP A 93 11.94 -3.86 -26.72
CA ASP A 93 10.78 -4.19 -25.88
C ASP A 93 10.71 -3.30 -24.63
N ALA A 94 11.84 -3.05 -23.97
CA ALA A 94 11.88 -2.15 -22.82
C ALA A 94 11.53 -0.71 -23.21
N GLN A 95 12.00 -0.22 -24.37
CA GLN A 95 11.68 1.11 -24.89
C GLN A 95 10.20 1.28 -25.21
N ARG A 96 9.52 0.20 -25.62
CA ARG A 96 8.07 0.20 -25.81
C ARG A 96 7.37 0.13 -24.44
N LEU A 97 7.64 -0.90 -23.66
CA LEU A 97 6.95 -1.19 -22.40
C LEU A 97 7.24 -0.21 -21.26
N THR A 98 8.24 0.68 -21.38
CA THR A 98 8.40 1.77 -20.41
C THR A 98 7.31 2.86 -20.52
N ASN A 99 6.54 2.86 -21.61
CA ASN A 99 5.40 3.74 -21.80
C ASN A 99 4.14 2.88 -21.91
N GLN A 100 3.49 2.67 -20.78
CA GLN A 100 2.36 1.76 -20.65
C GLN A 100 1.08 2.41 -21.17
N ASP A 101 0.46 1.79 -22.17
CA ASP A 101 -0.88 2.12 -22.64
C ASP A 101 -1.90 1.17 -22.00
N LEU A 102 -2.71 1.68 -21.07
CA LEU A 102 -3.72 0.89 -20.36
C LEU A 102 -5.04 0.73 -21.15
N GLU A 103 -5.15 1.28 -22.36
CA GLU A 103 -6.34 1.08 -23.21
C GLU A 103 -6.11 0.07 -24.33
N ARG A 104 -4.84 -0.25 -24.62
CA ARG A 104 -4.48 -1.18 -25.67
C ARG A 104 -4.83 -2.60 -25.26
N ASP A 105 -5.92 -3.13 -25.82
CA ASP A 105 -6.36 -4.52 -25.71
C ASP A 105 -6.67 -5.06 -27.12
N GLU A 106 -5.64 -5.45 -27.86
CA GLU A 106 -5.76 -6.00 -29.22
C GLU A 106 -6.33 -7.42 -29.22
N ASN A 107 -6.18 -8.13 -28.11
CA ASN A 107 -6.60 -9.52 -27.96
C ASN A 107 -8.06 -9.65 -27.44
N ASN A 108 -8.67 -8.54 -27.01
CA ASN A 108 -10.03 -8.39 -26.48
C ASN A 108 -10.32 -9.25 -25.24
N ASN A 109 -9.35 -9.44 -24.35
CA ASN A 109 -9.54 -10.16 -23.08
C ASN A 109 -10.01 -9.26 -21.93
N GLY A 110 -10.12 -7.94 -22.17
CA GLY A 110 -10.50 -6.94 -21.18
C GLY A 110 -9.35 -6.44 -20.31
N TRP A 111 -8.10 -6.76 -20.67
CA TRP A 111 -6.88 -6.35 -19.96
C TRP A 111 -5.91 -5.65 -20.91
N PRO A 112 -5.08 -4.71 -20.41
CA PRO A 112 -4.14 -4.01 -21.26
C PRO A 112 -2.94 -4.87 -21.64
N ASP A 113 -2.72 -5.08 -22.95
CA ASP A 113 -1.66 -5.93 -23.50
C ASP A 113 -0.27 -5.54 -23.02
N ASP A 114 0.04 -4.24 -22.97
CA ASP A 114 1.36 -3.75 -22.54
C ASP A 114 1.63 -4.05 -21.06
N MET A 115 0.58 -4.02 -20.23
CA MET A 115 0.68 -4.37 -18.81
C MET A 115 0.84 -5.88 -18.65
N GLU A 116 0.00 -6.67 -19.33
CA GLU A 116 0.07 -8.13 -19.29
C GLU A 116 1.46 -8.62 -19.70
N GLU A 117 1.99 -8.10 -20.81
CA GLU A 117 3.31 -8.46 -21.32
C GLU A 117 4.41 -8.11 -20.31
N LEU A 118 4.42 -6.87 -19.79
CA LEU A 118 5.45 -6.43 -18.85
C LEU A 118 5.45 -7.27 -17.57
N LEU A 119 4.28 -7.56 -17.00
CA LEU A 119 4.18 -8.31 -15.74
C LEU A 119 4.67 -9.76 -15.88
N THR A 120 4.66 -10.33 -17.09
CA THR A 120 5.27 -11.66 -17.34
C THR A 120 6.80 -11.66 -17.16
N TRP A 121 7.47 -10.51 -17.17
CA TRP A 121 8.93 -10.42 -16.97
C TRP A 121 9.37 -10.77 -15.56
N SER A 122 8.44 -10.85 -14.60
CA SER A 122 8.66 -11.42 -13.27
C SER A 122 9.19 -12.86 -13.31
N SER A 123 9.03 -13.57 -14.43
CA SER A 123 9.67 -14.88 -14.67
C SER A 123 11.20 -14.83 -14.64
N ASN A 124 11.81 -13.66 -14.87
CA ASN A 124 13.27 -13.47 -14.82
C ASN A 124 13.83 -13.46 -13.39
N THR A 125 12.96 -13.34 -12.37
CA THR A 125 13.30 -13.21 -10.95
C THR A 125 12.57 -14.28 -10.13
N PRO A 126 12.95 -15.57 -10.26
CA PRO A 126 12.19 -16.70 -9.69
C PRO A 126 12.29 -16.84 -8.16
N ASN A 127 12.67 -15.78 -7.44
CA ASN A 127 12.65 -15.71 -5.98
C ASN A 127 11.23 -15.34 -5.48
N LEU A 128 11.02 -15.28 -4.16
CA LEU A 128 9.72 -14.95 -3.56
C LEU A 128 9.48 -13.43 -3.38
N ASN A 129 10.41 -12.58 -3.81
CA ASN A 129 10.24 -11.13 -3.68
C ASN A 129 9.11 -10.66 -4.59
N MET A 130 8.37 -9.61 -4.22
CA MET A 130 7.40 -8.98 -5.12
C MET A 130 8.13 -8.19 -6.20
N ASP A 131 7.65 -8.30 -7.45
CA ASP A 131 8.25 -7.58 -8.58
C ASP A 131 7.61 -6.19 -8.71
N ILE A 132 8.44 -5.16 -8.63
CA ILE A 132 8.10 -3.74 -8.74
C ILE A 132 8.72 -3.21 -10.03
N PHE A 133 7.91 -3.02 -11.06
CA PHE A 133 8.32 -2.43 -12.33
C PHE A 133 8.25 -0.91 -12.25
N LEU A 134 9.37 -0.26 -12.53
CA LEU A 134 9.40 1.18 -12.73
C LEU A 134 9.34 1.44 -14.24
N VAL A 135 8.38 2.24 -14.67
CA VAL A 135 8.17 2.66 -16.08
C VAL A 135 8.17 4.19 -16.19
N LYS A 136 8.47 4.75 -17.38
CA LYS A 136 8.48 6.20 -17.59
C LYS A 136 7.09 6.81 -17.59
N SER A 137 6.10 6.11 -18.09
CA SER A 137 4.72 6.61 -18.14
C SER A 137 3.70 5.49 -18.09
N ILE A 138 2.52 5.83 -17.54
CA ILE A 138 1.29 5.06 -17.59
C ILE A 138 0.21 5.99 -18.10
N SER A 139 -0.51 5.60 -19.15
CA SER A 139 -1.59 6.39 -19.76
C SER A 139 -2.88 5.60 -19.86
N TYR A 140 -4.01 6.28 -19.64
CA TYR A 140 -5.37 5.77 -19.81
C TYR A 140 -6.29 6.93 -20.23
N ALA A 141 -7.12 6.79 -21.26
CA ALA A 141 -7.94 7.92 -21.73
C ALA A 141 -8.83 8.48 -20.62
N GLY A 142 -8.84 9.81 -20.56
CA GLY A 142 -9.65 10.55 -19.60
C GLY A 142 -9.08 10.57 -18.19
N GLU A 143 -7.96 9.88 -17.93
CA GLU A 143 -7.26 9.93 -16.65
C GLU A 143 -5.85 10.51 -16.82
N MET A 144 -5.54 11.47 -15.95
CA MET A 144 -4.22 12.10 -15.89
C MET A 144 -3.59 11.72 -14.55
N GLY A 145 -2.37 11.18 -14.58
CA GLY A 145 -1.55 11.04 -13.38
C GLY A 145 -1.73 9.74 -12.60
N ILE A 146 -1.96 8.60 -13.27
CA ILE A 146 -1.86 7.27 -12.62
C ILE A 146 -0.44 7.12 -12.06
N LEU A 147 -0.34 6.99 -10.73
CA LEU A 147 0.93 6.91 -9.99
C LEU A 147 1.51 5.49 -10.00
N GLY A 148 0.63 4.49 -9.98
CA GLY A 148 0.98 3.07 -10.02
C GLY A 148 -0.26 2.21 -10.24
N ILE A 149 -0.02 0.91 -10.41
CA ILE A 149 -1.04 -0.12 -10.54
C ILE A 149 -0.50 -1.47 -10.06
N ALA A 150 -1.25 -2.15 -9.20
CA ALA A 150 -1.02 -3.56 -8.90
C ALA A 150 -1.61 -4.46 -9.99
N GLY A 151 -0.84 -5.43 -10.46
CA GLY A 151 -1.30 -6.42 -11.44
C GLY A 151 -2.44 -7.31 -10.96
N GLY A 152 -2.68 -7.38 -9.64
CA GLY A 152 -3.83 -8.07 -9.05
C GLY A 152 -4.00 -7.77 -7.56
N ILE A 153 -5.22 -7.95 -7.06
CA ILE A 153 -5.60 -7.76 -5.65
C ILE A 153 -6.33 -9.03 -5.15
N PRO A 154 -5.65 -9.94 -4.41
CA PRO A 154 -4.20 -10.02 -4.24
C PRO A 154 -3.49 -10.46 -5.52
N GLY A 155 -2.20 -10.16 -5.62
CA GLY A 155 -1.35 -10.63 -6.70
C GLY A 155 -0.92 -12.09 -6.51
N PRO A 156 -0.63 -12.83 -7.59
CA PRO A 156 -0.23 -14.23 -7.48
C PRO A 156 1.20 -14.37 -6.93
N VAL A 157 1.44 -15.48 -6.23
CA VAL A 157 2.80 -15.93 -5.87
C VAL A 157 3.55 -16.43 -7.10
N GLN A 158 2.82 -17.00 -8.06
CA GLN A 158 3.38 -17.50 -9.29
C GLN A 158 3.98 -16.36 -10.11
N LYS A 159 5.21 -16.55 -10.57
CA LYS A 159 5.93 -15.63 -11.46
C LYS A 159 5.51 -15.82 -12.90
N GLY A 160 5.71 -14.79 -13.71
CA GLY A 160 5.51 -14.84 -15.15
C GLY A 160 4.05 -14.83 -15.61
N THR A 161 3.12 -14.46 -14.74
CA THR A 161 1.71 -14.30 -15.13
C THR A 161 1.42 -12.84 -15.51
N PRO A 162 0.35 -12.58 -16.28
CA PRO A 162 -0.11 -11.22 -16.58
C PRO A 162 -0.47 -10.35 -15.36
N ASN A 163 -0.50 -10.93 -14.15
CA ASN A 163 -0.85 -10.23 -12.92
C ASN A 163 0.33 -10.20 -11.91
N SER A 164 1.51 -10.70 -12.29
CA SER A 164 2.65 -10.96 -11.38
C SER A 164 3.56 -9.75 -11.16
N GLY A 165 3.02 -8.63 -10.66
CA GLY A 165 3.82 -7.54 -10.14
C GLY A 165 3.03 -6.26 -9.90
N VAL A 166 3.76 -5.20 -9.60
CA VAL A 166 3.29 -3.83 -9.44
C VAL A 166 4.02 -2.95 -10.44
N ILE A 167 3.34 -1.99 -11.06
CA ILE A 167 3.96 -0.99 -11.94
C ILE A 167 3.86 0.38 -11.28
N LEU A 168 4.97 1.12 -11.24
CA LEU A 168 5.01 2.51 -10.78
C LEU A 168 5.43 3.45 -11.90
N ASN A 169 4.69 4.54 -12.03
CA ASN A 169 4.97 5.61 -12.98
C ASN A 169 6.10 6.50 -12.46
N THR A 170 7.12 6.73 -13.28
CA THR A 170 8.25 7.60 -12.92
C THR A 170 8.21 8.98 -13.58
N PHE A 171 7.15 9.29 -14.34
CA PHE A 171 6.96 10.58 -15.00
C PHE A 171 8.18 11.03 -15.81
N GLY A 172 8.75 10.11 -16.58
CA GLY A 172 9.91 10.35 -17.45
C GLY A 172 11.25 9.84 -16.92
N GLY A 173 11.31 9.39 -15.66
CA GLY A 173 12.50 8.77 -15.07
C GLY A 173 12.71 9.17 -13.61
N LEU A 174 13.56 8.42 -12.91
CA LEU A 174 13.96 8.71 -11.54
C LEU A 174 14.77 10.01 -11.45
N TYR A 175 15.62 10.32 -12.43
CA TYR A 175 16.48 11.52 -12.38
C TYR A 175 15.71 12.84 -12.47
N SER A 176 14.55 12.84 -13.11
CA SER A 176 13.67 14.02 -13.20
C SER A 176 12.88 14.29 -11.92
N MET A 177 12.80 13.32 -11.00
CA MET A 177 12.03 13.48 -9.76
C MET A 177 12.71 14.41 -8.76
N SER A 178 11.93 15.30 -8.17
CA SER A 178 12.33 16.02 -6.97
C SER A 178 12.30 15.11 -5.73
N GLY A 179 12.84 15.58 -4.60
CA GLY A 179 12.75 14.85 -3.34
C GLY A 179 11.31 14.63 -2.86
N SER A 180 10.41 15.58 -3.12
CA SER A 180 8.98 15.41 -2.82
C SER A 180 8.32 14.38 -3.72
N ASP A 181 8.70 14.30 -4.99
CA ASP A 181 8.16 13.30 -5.93
C ASP A 181 8.63 11.90 -5.56
N LEU A 182 9.89 11.75 -5.13
CA LEU A 182 10.41 10.49 -4.59
C LEU A 182 9.68 10.07 -3.31
N ASN A 183 9.35 11.02 -2.44
CA ASN A 183 8.56 10.72 -1.25
C ASN A 183 7.14 10.27 -1.61
N LEU A 184 6.50 10.95 -2.57
CA LEU A 184 5.20 10.55 -3.10
C LEU A 184 5.28 9.13 -3.67
N GLN A 185 6.30 8.82 -4.49
CA GLN A 185 6.48 7.48 -5.02
C GLN A 185 6.85 6.43 -3.98
N GLY A 186 7.40 6.82 -2.84
CA GLY A 186 7.53 5.95 -1.68
C GLY A 186 6.18 5.56 -1.06
N PHE A 187 5.22 6.50 -0.99
CA PHE A 187 3.85 6.19 -0.61
C PHE A 187 3.14 5.35 -1.67
N THR A 188 3.27 5.70 -2.95
CA THR A 188 2.71 4.91 -4.08
C THR A 188 3.25 3.48 -4.07
N LEU A 189 4.56 3.30 -3.89
CA LEU A 189 5.17 1.98 -3.75
C LEU A 189 4.50 1.16 -2.64
N ALA A 190 4.31 1.74 -1.47
CA ALA A 190 3.68 1.05 -0.35
C ALA A 190 2.20 0.77 -0.63
N HIS A 191 1.48 1.70 -1.26
CA HIS A 191 0.07 1.57 -1.63
C HIS A 191 -0.16 0.41 -2.61
N GLU A 192 0.57 0.40 -3.73
CA GLU A 192 0.43 -0.66 -4.73
C GLU A 192 0.94 -2.01 -4.24
N ALA A 193 2.00 -2.03 -3.41
CA ALA A 193 2.43 -3.27 -2.77
C ALA A 193 1.39 -3.79 -1.78
N ASP A 194 0.69 -2.90 -1.05
CA ASP A 194 -0.41 -3.29 -0.15
C ASP A 194 -1.62 -3.84 -0.96
N HIS A 195 -1.92 -3.30 -2.14
CA HIS A 195 -2.86 -3.89 -3.10
C HIS A 195 -2.45 -5.31 -3.50
N TYR A 196 -1.19 -5.49 -3.90
CA TYR A 196 -0.67 -6.81 -4.25
C TYR A 196 -0.77 -7.80 -3.08
N LEU A 197 -0.61 -7.33 -1.84
CA LEU A 197 -0.79 -8.12 -0.62
C LEU A 197 -2.26 -8.35 -0.23
N GLY A 198 -3.21 -7.84 -1.01
CA GLY A 198 -4.65 -8.12 -0.91
C GLY A 198 -5.49 -7.03 -0.24
N LEU A 199 -4.97 -5.82 -0.06
CA LEU A 199 -5.77 -4.69 0.43
C LEU A 199 -6.53 -4.01 -0.70
N TYR A 200 -7.72 -3.51 -0.39
CA TYR A 200 -8.54 -2.68 -1.27
C TYR A 200 -8.49 -1.24 -0.78
N HIS A 201 -9.03 -0.29 -1.56
CA HIS A 201 -9.16 1.05 -1.06
C HIS A 201 -10.13 1.10 0.13
N THR A 202 -9.74 1.83 1.17
CA THR A 202 -10.59 2.14 2.33
C THR A 202 -11.90 2.81 1.92
N THR A 203 -11.80 3.78 1.01
CA THR A 203 -12.91 4.39 0.29
C THR A 203 -12.52 4.53 -1.18
N GLU A 204 -13.38 4.07 -2.08
CA GLU A 204 -13.20 4.20 -3.53
C GLU A 204 -13.48 5.63 -4.01
N ARG A 205 -13.05 5.92 -5.25
CA ARG A 205 -13.06 7.26 -5.85
C ARG A 205 -14.38 8.02 -5.72
N ASP A 206 -15.50 7.35 -5.93
CA ASP A 206 -16.84 7.95 -5.91
C ASP A 206 -17.48 7.99 -4.50
N GLY A 207 -16.77 7.48 -3.49
CA GLY A 207 -17.24 7.41 -2.11
C GLY A 207 -18.49 6.54 -1.92
N THR A 208 -18.75 5.59 -2.82
CA THR A 208 -19.90 4.68 -2.73
C THR A 208 -19.51 3.24 -2.37
N GLU A 209 -18.26 2.87 -2.61
CA GLU A 209 -17.67 1.57 -2.28
C GLU A 209 -16.53 1.72 -1.26
N PHE A 210 -16.35 0.69 -0.42
CA PHE A 210 -15.42 0.67 0.71
C PHE A 210 -14.77 -0.70 0.84
N ASP A 211 -13.63 -0.78 1.54
CA ASP A 211 -13.04 -2.08 1.88
C ASP A 211 -13.93 -2.92 2.82
N PHE A 212 -13.64 -4.21 2.91
CA PHE A 212 -14.37 -5.16 3.75
C PHE A 212 -13.92 -5.16 5.22
N LEU A 213 -13.10 -4.19 5.63
CA LEU A 213 -12.54 -4.12 6.97
C LEU A 213 -13.39 -3.18 7.83
N ASP A 214 -13.67 -3.58 9.07
CA ASP A 214 -14.53 -2.78 9.97
C ASP A 214 -13.74 -1.80 10.86
N ASP A 215 -12.40 -1.82 10.77
CA ASP A 215 -11.49 -0.97 11.54
C ASP A 215 -10.90 0.19 10.72
N THR A 216 -11.38 0.35 9.49
CA THR A 216 -11.13 1.46 8.56
C THR A 216 -12.40 2.33 8.53
N PRO A 217 -12.31 3.63 8.85
CA PRO A 217 -13.43 4.54 8.68
C PRO A 217 -13.87 4.62 7.21
N GLN A 218 -15.14 4.86 6.94
CA GLN A 218 -15.68 5.03 5.59
C GLN A 218 -15.98 6.50 5.32
N CYS A 219 -15.65 7.01 4.14
CA CYS A 219 -15.91 8.39 3.72
C CYS A 219 -16.97 8.48 2.60
N PRO A 220 -18.26 8.33 2.93
CA PRO A 220 -19.30 8.30 1.91
C PRO A 220 -19.50 9.66 1.22
N SER A 221 -19.59 9.65 -0.11
CA SER A 221 -19.73 10.88 -0.92
C SER A 221 -20.98 11.68 -0.58
N TRP A 222 -22.11 11.04 -0.28
CA TRP A 222 -23.35 11.75 0.11
C TRP A 222 -23.20 12.66 1.35
N GLN A 223 -22.13 12.50 2.12
CA GLN A 223 -21.80 13.33 3.28
C GLN A 223 -20.51 14.14 3.11
N TYR A 224 -19.54 13.61 2.35
CA TYR A 224 -18.17 14.13 2.33
C TYR A 224 -17.70 14.67 0.98
N ASP A 225 -18.42 14.44 -0.12
CA ASP A 225 -18.23 15.20 -1.36
C ASP A 225 -18.77 16.63 -1.11
N ARG A 226 -17.90 17.52 -0.63
CA ARG A 226 -18.30 18.87 -0.16
C ARG A 226 -18.29 19.88 -1.27
N ASN A 227 -17.50 19.63 -2.31
CA ASN A 227 -17.42 20.47 -3.50
C ASN A 227 -18.41 20.02 -4.60
N ASN A 228 -19.05 18.85 -4.39
CA ASN A 228 -20.08 18.27 -5.24
C ASN A 228 -19.59 17.91 -6.65
N ASP A 229 -18.30 17.52 -6.76
CA ASP A 229 -17.64 17.13 -8.01
C ASP A 229 -17.79 15.64 -8.35
N GLY A 230 -18.48 14.88 -7.49
CA GLY A 230 -18.74 13.45 -7.65
C GLY A 230 -17.62 12.56 -7.12
N LEU A 231 -16.55 13.13 -6.57
CA LEU A 231 -15.40 12.42 -6.02
C LEU A 231 -15.23 12.75 -4.52
N VAL A 232 -14.50 11.91 -3.80
CA VAL A 232 -14.07 12.22 -2.42
C VAL A 232 -12.57 12.39 -2.36
N SER A 233 -12.10 13.50 -1.77
CA SER A 233 -10.68 13.78 -1.62
C SER A 233 -10.12 13.39 -0.24
N PRO A 234 -8.80 13.20 -0.11
CA PRO A 234 -8.16 12.98 1.19
C PRO A 234 -8.43 14.11 2.20
N ILE A 235 -8.63 15.34 1.72
CA ILE A 235 -8.92 16.52 2.55
C ILE A 235 -10.36 16.49 3.06
N GLU A 236 -11.33 16.11 2.23
CA GLU A 236 -12.72 15.93 2.64
C GLU A 236 -12.85 14.83 3.69
N CYS A 237 -12.05 13.78 3.54
CA CYS A 237 -12.02 12.59 4.39
C CYS A 237 -10.97 12.65 5.52
N ILE A 238 -10.34 13.81 5.78
CA ILE A 238 -9.18 13.90 6.69
C ILE A 238 -9.47 13.48 8.14
N GLN A 239 -10.72 13.60 8.59
CA GLN A 239 -11.16 13.18 9.93
C GLN A 239 -11.59 11.70 9.98
N LEU A 240 -11.50 10.98 8.85
CA LEU A 240 -11.88 9.59 8.68
C LEU A 240 -10.66 8.80 8.19
N ASP A 241 -10.68 8.37 6.94
CA ASP A 241 -9.71 7.51 6.28
C ASP A 241 -8.81 8.24 5.28
N GLY A 242 -8.97 9.54 5.06
CA GLY A 242 -8.13 10.30 4.12
C GLY A 242 -6.63 10.29 4.46
N GLN A 243 -6.23 9.86 5.66
CA GLN A 243 -4.83 9.67 6.08
C GLN A 243 -4.36 8.21 5.99
N TYR A 244 -5.22 7.27 5.59
CA TYR A 244 -4.85 5.89 5.38
C TYR A 244 -4.12 5.77 4.05
N LEU A 245 -3.09 4.93 4.05
CA LEU A 245 -2.29 4.66 2.86
C LEU A 245 -3.18 4.18 1.71
N MET A 246 -4.12 3.27 2.02
CA MET A 246 -5.06 2.70 1.05
C MET A 246 -6.28 3.60 0.78
N PHE A 247 -6.18 4.92 0.91
CA PHE A 247 -7.20 5.81 0.35
C PHE A 247 -6.92 6.00 -1.14
N TRP A 248 -7.96 5.99 -2.00
CA TRP A 248 -7.79 5.87 -3.47
C TRP A 248 -6.93 6.97 -4.12
N ALA A 249 -6.89 8.16 -3.52
CA ALA A 249 -6.15 9.31 -4.05
C ALA A 249 -5.01 9.73 -3.13
N ALA A 250 -3.90 10.14 -3.74
CA ALA A 250 -2.87 10.91 -3.05
C ALA A 250 -3.36 12.35 -2.80
N GLY A 251 -2.96 12.95 -1.68
CA GLY A 251 -3.33 14.31 -1.30
C GLY A 251 -2.19 15.11 -0.67
N PRO A 252 -2.39 16.41 -0.41
CA PRO A 252 -1.40 17.27 0.23
C PRO A 252 -1.35 17.05 1.76
N ILE A 253 -1.46 15.78 2.19
CA ILE A 253 -1.41 15.32 3.57
C ILE A 253 -0.60 14.04 3.65
N ILE A 254 -0.12 13.71 4.83
CA ILE A 254 0.60 12.45 5.05
C ILE A 254 -0.42 11.31 5.11
N GLN A 255 -0.27 10.34 4.21
CA GLN A 255 -1.11 9.14 4.09
C GLN A 255 -0.31 7.90 4.50
N ASP A 256 -0.05 7.80 5.79
CA ASP A 256 0.87 6.80 6.36
C ASP A 256 0.22 5.92 7.44
N LYS A 257 -1.12 5.93 7.52
CA LYS A 257 -1.88 5.07 8.42
C LYS A 257 -2.22 3.75 7.75
N SER A 258 -2.19 2.69 8.56
CA SER A 258 -2.69 1.37 8.22
C SER A 258 -3.36 0.77 9.45
N SER A 259 -4.49 0.10 9.25
CA SER A 259 -5.27 -0.50 10.33
C SER A 259 -4.66 -1.82 10.82
N SER A 260 -5.16 -2.31 11.95
CA SER A 260 -4.71 -3.59 12.50
C SER A 260 -5.13 -4.78 11.64
N LYS A 261 -6.33 -4.72 11.04
CA LYS A 261 -6.83 -5.75 10.13
C LYS A 261 -6.17 -5.67 8.76
N GLN A 262 -5.84 -4.46 8.28
CA GLN A 262 -5.02 -4.31 7.08
C GLN A 262 -3.67 -5.03 7.24
N ALA A 263 -3.02 -4.85 8.40
CA ALA A 263 -1.80 -5.59 8.71
C ALA A 263 -2.01 -7.11 8.75
N GLU A 264 -3.17 -7.60 9.23
CA GLU A 264 -3.49 -9.02 9.24
C GLU A 264 -3.68 -9.61 7.84
N VAL A 265 -4.36 -8.91 6.94
CA VAL A 265 -4.49 -9.33 5.53
C VAL A 265 -3.10 -9.49 4.91
N LYS A 266 -2.23 -8.49 5.07
CA LYS A 266 -0.87 -8.52 4.54
C LYS A 266 -0.05 -9.70 5.04
N ARG A 267 -0.12 -9.99 6.35
CA ARG A 267 0.58 -11.13 6.97
C ARG A 267 0.11 -12.49 6.45
N ARG A 268 -1.11 -12.59 5.92
CA ARG A 268 -1.68 -13.84 5.39
C ARG A 268 -1.35 -14.07 3.92
N HIS A 269 -0.84 -13.05 3.22
CA HIS A 269 -0.37 -13.22 1.86
C HIS A 269 0.82 -14.20 1.82
N PRO A 270 0.87 -15.20 0.91
CA PRO A 270 1.92 -16.22 0.97
C PRO A 270 3.35 -15.72 0.66
N MET A 271 3.51 -14.51 0.10
CA MET A 271 4.82 -13.86 -0.03
C MET A 271 5.32 -13.22 1.27
N SER A 272 4.44 -13.06 2.27
CA SER A 272 4.81 -12.46 3.56
C SER A 272 5.45 -13.51 4.47
N ILE A 273 6.72 -13.32 4.78
CA ILE A 273 7.52 -14.26 5.56
C ILE A 273 7.70 -13.76 7.00
N PRO A 274 7.39 -14.58 8.03
CA PRO A 274 7.69 -14.26 9.43
C PRO A 274 9.21 -14.10 9.65
N LYS A 275 9.61 -13.11 10.46
CA LYS A 275 10.99 -12.94 10.93
C LYS A 275 11.20 -13.47 12.34
#